data_AF-A0A1Y4HKW4-F1
#
_entry.id   AF-A0A1Y4HKW4-F1
#
_cell.length_a   1.000
_cell.length_b   1.000
_cell.length_c   1.000
_cell.angle_alpha   90.00
_cell.angle_beta   90.00
_cell.angle_gamma   90.00
#
_symmetry.space_group_name_H-M   'P 1'
#
loop_
_entity.id
_entity.type
_entity.pdbx_description
1 polymer ?
#
loop_
_entity_poly.entity_id
_entity_poly.type
_entity_poly.pdbx_seq_one_letter_code
_entity_poly.pdbx_strand_id
1 'polypeptide(L)'
;MYYNKKDKIELYTVMFPHKQGTYAETYRVKDAKGRTCFLKLINHSKLDRNQIDENGQITEVEITKHLDHQNLCKYIDSGNLMLYGGQFTYLVTEYVSGETLSQKIIREGELSVYEIKQVAIHVLSALQYLHTLPCPALHGEVTIQNVLISFVGGWDDLKLIDLGHARYLNQSPAKLDLDSTNVFCLAPECFSGVIQVQSDVYAVGVLLYQLLYGKLPWFIDLSRIDKQDRIDALLEERNKDLDIPSIEKFELDEQLVNCIVKALSYDVEDRFQSAEEFIRGIKGELKVERQSTKRKVFSNPTMSAKGQSKAVKKTGKGFAAIAGMEELKNQLREEVIDPLHHPEEYKRYGITIPNGMLLYGPPGCGKTFFAKHFAEEVGFNFLCITPATLKSRYVNATQENIAKMFKEAEENAPTIIFIDEINELVPNRESNVHEMSRSAVNEMLAQMDRTGEKGIFIIGATNYPHIIDPAILRTGRLDKKYYVGAPDKEARKALFELYLKNRPYDFGLDYDELAELTANYVSADIQLIVNDASRAALKRHSKITMDLLRTAINETHPSLSLDELERYLDIKARMDGEKPNKRRVGFK
;
A
#
# COMPACT_ATOMS: atom_id res chain seq x y z
N MET A 1 -12.88 -37.97 9.03
CA MET A 1 -11.61 -38.68 8.77
C MET A 1 -11.88 -39.91 7.91
N TYR A 2 -11.23 -39.98 6.74
CA TYR A 2 -11.40 -41.04 5.74
C TYR A 2 -10.70 -42.35 6.13
N TYR A 3 -9.66 -42.28 6.96
CA TYR A 3 -8.88 -43.44 7.38
C TYR A 3 -8.86 -43.58 8.90
N ASN A 4 -8.87 -44.83 9.36
CA ASN A 4 -8.79 -45.22 10.76
C ASN A 4 -7.45 -45.87 11.07
N LYS A 5 -7.20 -46.12 12.36
CA LYS A 5 -6.00 -46.82 12.83
C LYS A 5 -5.87 -48.19 12.14
N LYS A 6 -4.66 -48.48 11.63
CA LYS A 6 -4.24 -49.64 10.81
C LYS A 6 -4.61 -49.59 9.33
N ASP A 7 -5.37 -48.61 8.88
CA ASP A 7 -5.62 -48.44 7.45
C ASP A 7 -4.34 -47.99 6.74
N LYS A 8 -4.28 -48.20 5.42
CA LYS A 8 -3.14 -47.81 4.59
C LYS A 8 -3.48 -46.64 3.67
N ILE A 9 -2.58 -45.68 3.62
CA ILE A 9 -2.54 -44.60 2.64
C ILE A 9 -1.26 -44.82 1.83
N GLU A 10 -1.39 -45.42 0.65
CA GLU A 10 -0.25 -45.87 -0.16
C GLU A 10 0.75 -46.74 0.64
N LEU A 11 1.98 -46.27 0.80
CA LEU A 11 3.07 -46.94 1.51
C LEU A 11 3.03 -46.74 3.03
N TYR A 12 2.06 -45.97 3.54
CA TYR A 12 2.00 -45.53 4.93
C TYR A 12 0.85 -46.20 5.69
N THR A 13 1.14 -46.69 6.90
CA THR A 13 0.12 -47.28 7.79
C THR A 13 -0.31 -46.27 8.84
N VAL A 14 -1.61 -46.00 8.94
CA VAL A 14 -2.17 -45.05 9.91
C VAL A 14 -2.03 -45.59 11.32
N MET A 15 -1.34 -44.84 12.18
CA MET A 15 -1.22 -45.15 13.60
C MET A 15 -2.34 -44.49 14.40
N PHE A 16 -2.62 -43.22 14.09
CA PHE A 16 -3.63 -42.41 14.77
C PHE A 16 -4.11 -41.27 13.85
N PRO A 17 -5.42 -41.10 13.65
CA PRO A 17 -5.99 -39.91 13.02
C PRO A 17 -5.81 -38.70 13.95
N HIS A 18 -5.22 -37.61 13.47
CA HIS A 18 -4.79 -36.50 14.32
C HIS A 18 -5.80 -35.36 14.38
N LYS A 19 -6.08 -34.69 13.25
CA LYS A 19 -7.03 -33.56 13.16
C LYS A 19 -7.77 -33.59 11.83
N GLN A 20 -9.04 -33.20 11.86
CA GLN A 20 -9.82 -32.91 10.65
C GLN A 20 -9.94 -31.38 10.51
N GLY A 21 -9.35 -30.84 9.45
CA GLY A 21 -9.43 -29.42 9.09
C GLY A 21 -10.52 -29.15 8.04
N THR A 22 -10.54 -27.91 7.56
CA THR A 22 -11.48 -27.44 6.52
C THR A 22 -11.23 -28.16 5.19
N TYR A 23 -9.98 -28.13 4.70
CA TYR A 23 -9.59 -28.71 3.42
C TYR A 23 -8.72 -29.97 3.53
N ALA A 24 -8.15 -30.28 4.70
CA ALA A 24 -7.25 -31.42 4.89
C ALA A 24 -7.50 -32.21 6.17
N GLU A 25 -7.07 -33.46 6.18
CA GLU A 25 -7.05 -34.35 7.35
C GLU A 25 -5.61 -34.75 7.66
N THR A 26 -5.24 -34.79 8.93
CA THR A 26 -3.86 -35.10 9.33
C THR A 26 -3.78 -36.40 10.10
N TYR A 27 -2.68 -37.12 9.92
CA TYR A 27 -2.48 -38.47 10.42
C TYR A 27 -1.06 -38.64 10.93
N ARG A 28 -0.92 -39.36 12.04
CA ARG A 28 0.35 -39.97 12.40
C ARG A 28 0.43 -41.32 11.71
N VAL A 29 1.47 -41.54 10.91
CA VAL A 29 1.63 -42.74 10.10
C VAL A 29 2.99 -43.40 10.35
N LYS A 30 3.13 -44.66 9.91
CA LYS A 30 4.42 -45.34 9.81
C LYS A 30 4.74 -45.68 8.36
N ASP A 31 5.99 -45.43 7.96
CA ASP A 31 6.52 -45.88 6.67
C ASP A 31 6.79 -47.41 6.67
N ALA A 32 7.17 -47.95 5.51
CA ALA A 32 7.51 -49.37 5.35
C ALA A 32 8.71 -49.82 6.23
N LYS A 33 9.55 -48.89 6.70
CA LYS A 33 10.68 -49.15 7.60
C LYS A 33 10.30 -49.00 9.08
N GLY A 34 9.03 -48.71 9.38
CA GLY A 34 8.52 -48.54 10.74
C GLY A 34 8.79 -47.17 11.36
N ARG A 35 9.35 -46.21 10.62
CA ARG A 35 9.61 -44.84 11.08
C ARG A 35 8.29 -44.08 11.15
N THR A 36 8.13 -43.25 12.18
CA THR A 36 6.92 -42.43 12.37
C THR A 36 7.03 -41.18 11.51
N CYS A 37 5.97 -40.85 10.76
CA CYS A 37 5.86 -39.65 9.94
C CYS A 37 4.53 -38.93 10.20
N PHE A 38 4.46 -37.67 9.80
CA PHE A 38 3.23 -36.90 9.77
C PHE A 38 2.72 -36.86 8.33
N LEU A 39 1.43 -37.13 8.13
CA LEU A 39 0.80 -37.14 6.81
C LEU A 39 -0.40 -36.19 6.82
N LYS A 40 -0.41 -35.23 5.89
CA LYS A 40 -1.54 -34.34 5.60
C LYS A 40 -2.20 -34.81 4.31
N LEU A 41 -3.48 -35.15 4.37
CA LEU A 41 -4.31 -35.57 3.25
C LEU A 41 -5.19 -34.40 2.82
N ILE A 42 -4.87 -33.80 1.69
CA ILE A 42 -5.46 -32.58 1.16
C ILE A 42 -6.55 -32.94 0.14
N ASN A 43 -7.75 -32.39 0.31
CA ASN A 43 -8.86 -32.58 -0.63
C ASN A 43 -8.93 -31.42 -1.63
N HIS A 44 -8.74 -31.72 -2.92
CA HIS A 44 -8.76 -30.71 -3.98
C HIS A 44 -10.09 -29.97 -4.08
N SER A 45 -11.22 -30.64 -3.80
CA SER A 45 -12.56 -30.04 -3.92
C SER A 45 -12.83 -28.97 -2.86
N LYS A 46 -11.97 -28.87 -1.84
CA LYS A 46 -12.11 -27.94 -0.72
C LYS A 46 -11.01 -26.89 -0.68
N LEU A 47 -10.11 -26.88 -1.66
CA LEU A 47 -9.05 -25.89 -1.77
C LEU A 47 -9.60 -24.60 -2.36
N ASP A 48 -9.11 -23.49 -1.84
CA ASP A 48 -9.30 -22.19 -2.46
C ASP A 48 -8.41 -22.05 -3.70
N ARG A 49 -8.84 -21.21 -4.64
CA ARG A 49 -8.07 -20.92 -5.87
C ARG A 49 -6.64 -20.43 -5.59
N ASN A 50 -6.40 -19.86 -4.42
CA ASN A 50 -5.11 -19.26 -4.05
C ASN A 50 -4.11 -20.31 -3.56
N GLN A 51 -4.60 -21.48 -3.13
CA GLN A 51 -3.79 -22.59 -2.63
C GLN A 51 -3.26 -23.50 -3.75
N ILE A 52 -3.60 -23.15 -4.99
CA ILE A 52 -3.24 -23.87 -6.19
C ILE A 52 -2.45 -22.91 -7.09
N ASP A 53 -1.36 -23.38 -7.67
CA ASP A 53 -0.54 -22.62 -8.62
C ASP A 53 -1.14 -22.62 -10.04
N GLU A 54 -0.49 -21.91 -10.97
CA GLU A 54 -0.95 -21.82 -12.36
C GLU A 54 -0.95 -23.18 -13.11
N ASN A 55 -0.23 -24.16 -12.59
CA ASN A 55 -0.12 -25.51 -13.14
C ASN A 55 -1.12 -26.49 -12.49
N GLY A 56 -1.98 -26.03 -11.58
CA GLY A 56 -2.90 -26.89 -10.85
C GLY A 56 -2.26 -27.69 -9.71
N GLN A 57 -1.04 -27.35 -9.30
CA GLN A 57 -0.34 -27.98 -8.18
C GLN A 57 -0.64 -27.24 -6.87
N ILE A 58 -0.63 -27.98 -5.76
CA ILE A 58 -0.93 -27.40 -4.45
C ILE A 58 0.31 -26.65 -3.96
N THR A 59 0.18 -25.34 -3.77
CA THR A 59 1.30 -24.45 -3.42
C THR A 59 2.01 -24.89 -2.14
N GLU A 60 1.26 -25.30 -1.11
CA GLU A 60 1.83 -25.84 0.14
C GLU A 60 2.76 -27.04 -0.12
N VAL A 61 2.36 -27.95 -1.01
CA VAL A 61 3.12 -29.16 -1.32
C VAL A 61 4.41 -28.80 -2.06
N GLU A 62 4.33 -27.92 -3.06
CA GLU A 62 5.49 -27.51 -3.84
C GLU A 62 6.51 -26.71 -3.00
N ILE A 63 6.05 -25.80 -2.13
CA ILE A 63 6.93 -25.11 -1.18
C ILE A 63 7.60 -26.13 -0.26
N THR A 64 6.83 -27.08 0.30
CA THR A 64 7.33 -28.05 1.28
C THR A 64 8.46 -28.91 0.71
N LYS A 65 8.40 -29.30 -0.58
CA LYS A 65 9.44 -30.12 -1.24
C LYS A 65 10.84 -29.50 -1.19
N HIS A 66 10.93 -28.17 -1.08
CA HIS A 66 12.19 -27.45 -1.09
C HIS A 66 12.71 -27.11 0.31
N LEU A 67 12.03 -27.52 1.38
CA LEU A 67 12.39 -27.14 2.74
C LEU A 67 13.48 -28.04 3.33
N ASP A 68 14.58 -27.41 3.72
CA ASP A 68 15.66 -27.99 4.51
C ASP A 68 16.16 -26.95 5.51
N HIS A 69 15.44 -26.82 6.62
CA HIS A 69 15.75 -25.88 7.69
C HIS A 69 15.39 -26.49 9.05
N GLN A 70 16.19 -26.21 10.09
CA GLN A 70 15.98 -26.78 11.42
C GLN A 70 14.62 -26.40 12.00
N ASN A 71 14.15 -25.16 11.78
CA ASN A 71 12.86 -24.68 12.30
C ASN A 71 11.65 -24.92 11.37
N LEU A 72 11.79 -25.76 10.34
CA LEU A 72 10.70 -26.19 9.47
C LEU A 72 10.63 -27.72 9.44
N CYS A 73 9.45 -28.28 9.17
CA CYS A 73 9.30 -29.72 9.03
C CYS A 73 9.91 -30.19 7.71
N LYS A 74 10.84 -31.15 7.80
CA LYS A 74 11.47 -31.76 6.62
C LYS A 74 10.47 -32.55 5.77
N TYR A 75 10.51 -32.32 4.47
CA TYR A 75 9.77 -33.11 3.47
C TYR A 75 10.25 -34.56 3.40
N ILE A 76 9.31 -35.50 3.25
CA ILE A 76 9.59 -36.92 3.07
C ILE A 76 9.06 -37.42 1.72
N ASP A 77 7.77 -37.22 1.45
CA ASP A 77 7.09 -37.74 0.25
C ASP A 77 5.80 -36.96 -0.02
N SER A 78 5.30 -37.01 -1.26
CA SER A 78 3.97 -36.52 -1.63
C SER A 78 3.47 -37.23 -2.88
N GLY A 79 2.16 -37.33 -3.02
CA GLY A 79 1.56 -37.98 -4.17
C GLY A 79 0.07 -37.73 -4.28
N ASN A 80 -0.48 -38.02 -5.46
CA ASN A 80 -1.90 -37.84 -5.76
C ASN A 80 -2.62 -39.18 -5.63
N LEU A 81 -3.85 -39.14 -5.13
CA LEU A 81 -4.70 -40.30 -4.92
C LEU A 81 -6.16 -39.96 -5.22
N MET A 82 -6.94 -40.96 -5.63
CA MET A 82 -8.37 -40.83 -5.91
C MET A 82 -9.17 -41.57 -4.84
N LEU A 83 -10.05 -40.86 -4.13
CA LEU A 83 -10.92 -41.44 -3.10
C LEU A 83 -12.36 -41.02 -3.31
N TYR A 84 -13.28 -41.99 -3.32
CA TYR A 84 -14.71 -41.75 -3.44
C TYR A 84 -15.09 -40.85 -4.64
N GLY A 85 -14.31 -40.91 -5.73
CA GLY A 85 -14.49 -40.07 -6.92
C GLY A 85 -13.92 -38.65 -6.82
N GLY A 86 -13.28 -38.28 -5.72
CA GLY A 86 -12.57 -37.01 -5.54
C GLY A 86 -11.06 -37.16 -5.65
N GLN A 87 -10.39 -36.07 -6.06
CA GLN A 87 -8.93 -35.97 -6.13
C GLN A 87 -8.35 -35.48 -4.81
N PHE A 88 -7.33 -36.17 -4.32
CA PHE A 88 -6.63 -35.85 -3.09
C PHE A 88 -5.12 -35.87 -3.34
N THR A 89 -4.39 -35.13 -2.49
CA THR A 89 -2.93 -35.19 -2.44
C THR A 89 -2.52 -35.49 -1.01
N TYR A 90 -1.63 -36.44 -0.82
CA TYR A 90 -0.98 -36.65 0.47
C TYR A 90 0.37 -35.93 0.48
N LEU A 91 0.68 -35.29 1.60
CA LEU A 91 1.97 -34.67 1.90
C LEU A 91 2.51 -35.30 3.18
N VAL A 92 3.73 -35.83 3.12
CA VAL A 92 4.40 -36.48 4.24
C VAL A 92 5.62 -35.66 4.65
N THR A 93 5.65 -35.33 5.93
CA THR A 93 6.78 -34.66 6.57
C THR A 93 7.31 -35.48 7.74
N GLU A 94 8.44 -35.07 8.29
CA GLU A 94 8.92 -35.61 9.56
C GLU A 94 7.87 -35.47 10.66
N TYR A 95 7.84 -36.46 11.56
CA TYR A 95 7.00 -36.39 12.75
C TYR A 95 7.79 -35.79 13.90
N VAL A 96 7.30 -34.69 14.45
CA VAL A 96 7.88 -34.03 15.61
C VAL A 96 7.03 -34.37 16.82
N SER A 97 7.65 -34.98 17.83
CA SER A 97 6.95 -35.33 19.07
C SER A 97 6.95 -34.11 20.00
N GLY A 98 5.82 -33.43 20.08
CA GLY A 98 5.72 -32.17 20.80
C GLY A 98 4.28 -31.71 21.03
N GLU A 99 4.16 -30.49 21.52
CA GLU A 99 2.89 -29.77 21.66
C GLU A 99 2.98 -28.40 20.96
N THR A 100 1.85 -27.85 20.55
CA THR A 100 1.81 -26.49 20.01
C THR A 100 2.07 -25.48 21.12
N LEU A 101 2.60 -24.31 20.76
CA LEU A 101 2.84 -23.21 21.67
C LEU A 101 1.54 -22.80 22.40
N SER A 102 0.40 -22.84 21.70
CA SER A 102 -0.92 -22.64 22.29
C SER A 102 -1.24 -23.66 23.41
N GLN A 103 -0.89 -24.94 23.23
CA GLN A 103 -1.12 -25.98 24.25
C GLN A 103 -0.20 -25.79 25.45
N LYS A 104 1.07 -25.45 25.21
CA LYS A 104 2.04 -25.15 26.29
C LYS A 104 1.57 -23.98 27.16
N ILE A 105 1.09 -22.90 26.56
CA ILE A 105 0.54 -21.72 27.29
C ILE A 105 -0.67 -22.13 28.13
N ILE A 106 -1.57 -22.97 27.61
CA ILE A 106 -2.71 -23.48 28.39
C ILE A 106 -2.24 -24.34 29.58
N ARG A 107 -1.16 -25.11 29.41
CA ARG A 107 -0.64 -26.04 30.42
C ARG A 107 0.20 -25.35 31.51
N GLU A 108 1.08 -24.42 31.13
CA GLU A 108 2.08 -23.81 32.01
C GLU A 108 1.74 -22.36 32.40
N GLY A 109 0.79 -21.72 31.70
CA GLY A 109 0.45 -20.32 31.89
C GLY A 109 1.33 -19.39 31.05
N GLU A 110 1.92 -18.39 31.71
CA GLU A 110 2.72 -17.37 31.02
C GLU A 110 4.17 -17.81 30.80
N LEU A 111 4.70 -17.50 29.62
CA LEU A 111 6.11 -17.70 29.30
C LEU A 111 6.96 -16.54 29.84
N SER A 112 8.21 -16.84 30.18
CA SER A 112 9.21 -15.82 30.50
C SER A 112 9.60 -15.00 29.28
N VAL A 113 10.11 -13.78 29.48
CA VAL A 113 10.54 -12.90 28.38
C VAL A 113 11.64 -13.56 27.54
N TYR A 114 12.56 -14.30 28.17
CA TYR A 114 13.58 -15.08 27.48
C TYR A 114 12.97 -16.11 26.52
N GLU A 115 12.01 -16.92 27.00
CA GLU A 115 11.33 -17.93 26.17
C GLU A 115 10.57 -17.29 25.01
N ILE A 116 9.92 -16.15 25.25
CA ILE A 116 9.22 -15.39 24.22
C ILE A 116 10.20 -14.89 23.14
N LYS A 117 11.37 -14.37 23.54
CA LYS A 117 12.44 -13.98 22.60
C LYS A 117 12.92 -15.20 21.79
N GLN A 118 13.11 -16.37 22.43
CA GLN A 118 13.51 -17.59 21.74
C GLN A 118 12.47 -18.06 20.71
N VAL A 119 11.18 -18.06 21.07
CA VAL A 119 10.10 -18.38 20.12
C VAL A 119 10.18 -17.48 18.88
N ALA A 120 10.25 -16.17 19.09
CA ALA A 120 10.28 -15.23 17.98
C ALA A 120 11.51 -15.41 17.08
N ILE A 121 12.70 -15.61 17.66
CA ILE A 121 13.94 -15.80 16.90
C ILE A 121 13.85 -17.05 16.01
N HIS A 122 13.36 -18.17 16.53
CA HIS A 122 13.27 -19.42 15.75
C HIS A 122 12.18 -19.37 14.67
N VAL A 123 11.05 -18.72 14.97
CA VAL A 123 10.01 -18.45 13.96
C VAL A 123 10.55 -17.54 12.86
N LEU A 124 11.25 -16.45 13.21
CA LEU A 124 11.85 -15.55 12.24
C LEU A 124 12.94 -16.24 11.42
N SER A 125 13.71 -17.15 12.02
CA SER A 125 14.71 -17.94 11.29
C SER A 125 14.06 -18.84 10.23
N ALA A 126 12.94 -19.49 10.56
CA ALA A 126 12.15 -20.24 9.57
C ALA A 126 11.63 -19.33 8.44
N LEU A 127 11.11 -18.15 8.77
CA LEU A 127 10.60 -17.19 7.79
C LEU A 127 11.71 -16.64 6.89
N GLN A 128 12.86 -16.28 7.47
CA GLN A 128 14.03 -15.83 6.72
C GLN A 128 14.45 -16.86 5.68
N TYR A 129 14.46 -18.15 6.06
CA TYR A 129 14.75 -19.24 5.12
C TYR A 129 13.72 -19.27 3.97
N LEU A 130 12.42 -19.21 4.27
CA LEU A 130 11.37 -19.19 3.24
C LEU A 130 11.50 -17.99 2.29
N HIS A 131 11.80 -16.81 2.84
CA HIS A 131 11.96 -15.56 2.09
C HIS A 131 13.21 -15.54 1.21
N THR A 132 14.20 -16.41 1.48
CA THR A 132 15.48 -16.48 0.75
C THR A 132 15.57 -17.68 -0.21
N LEU A 133 14.50 -18.48 -0.32
CA LEU A 133 14.41 -19.52 -1.34
C LEU A 133 14.56 -18.93 -2.76
N PRO A 134 15.05 -19.71 -3.75
CA PRO A 134 15.16 -19.26 -5.13
C PRO A 134 13.85 -18.72 -5.70
N CYS A 135 12.72 -19.32 -5.29
CA CYS A 135 11.40 -18.74 -5.41
C CYS A 135 10.91 -18.36 -4.00
N PRO A 136 10.99 -17.09 -3.59
CA PRO A 136 10.63 -16.67 -2.24
C PRO A 136 9.19 -17.06 -1.90
N ALA A 137 9.01 -17.71 -0.75
CA ALA A 137 7.73 -18.14 -0.24
C ALA A 137 7.36 -17.36 1.02
N LEU A 138 6.09 -17.00 1.16
CA LEU A 138 5.52 -16.33 2.33
C LEU A 138 4.68 -17.36 3.09
N HIS A 139 4.74 -17.37 4.42
CA HIS A 139 3.98 -18.32 5.22
C HIS A 139 2.49 -17.96 5.28
N GLY A 140 2.17 -16.67 5.40
CA GLY A 140 0.81 -16.14 5.29
C GLY A 140 -0.07 -16.29 6.53
N GLU A 141 0.34 -17.09 7.53
CA GLU A 141 -0.38 -17.24 8.79
C GLU A 141 0.53 -17.73 9.93
N VAL A 142 1.18 -16.81 10.63
CA VAL A 142 2.01 -17.13 11.81
C VAL A 142 1.21 -16.89 13.08
N THR A 143 0.96 -17.97 13.85
CA THR A 143 0.17 -17.92 15.09
C THR A 143 0.73 -18.88 16.15
N ILE A 144 0.30 -18.76 17.40
CA ILE A 144 0.64 -19.72 18.48
C ILE A 144 0.18 -21.16 18.20
N GLN A 145 -0.72 -21.38 17.23
CA GLN A 145 -1.16 -22.73 16.84
C GLN A 145 -0.21 -23.37 15.83
N ASN A 146 0.52 -22.54 15.10
CA ASN A 146 1.42 -22.94 14.01
C ASN A 146 2.88 -23.06 14.49
N VAL A 147 3.12 -22.90 15.79
CA VAL A 147 4.43 -23.09 16.41
C VAL A 147 4.41 -24.37 17.22
N LEU A 148 5.24 -25.35 16.84
CA LEU A 148 5.34 -26.66 17.49
C LEU A 148 6.65 -26.77 18.27
N ILE A 149 6.57 -27.19 19.53
CA ILE A 149 7.72 -27.31 20.42
C ILE A 149 7.98 -28.79 20.69
N SER A 150 9.16 -29.26 20.31
CA SER A 150 9.63 -30.63 20.54
C SER A 150 9.89 -30.91 22.02
N PHE A 151 9.49 -32.09 22.51
CA PHE A 151 9.77 -32.49 23.90
C PHE A 151 11.24 -32.82 24.18
N VAL A 152 12.07 -32.98 23.14
CA VAL A 152 13.45 -33.49 23.27
C VAL A 152 14.50 -32.41 22.97
N GLY A 153 14.18 -31.41 22.14
CA GLY A 153 15.15 -30.43 21.64
C GLY A 153 15.01 -29.00 22.19
N GLY A 154 14.08 -28.74 23.12
CA GLY A 154 13.86 -27.39 23.67
C GLY A 154 13.41 -26.38 22.61
N TRP A 155 13.85 -25.13 22.73
CA TRP A 155 13.48 -24.04 21.81
C TRP A 155 14.22 -24.10 20.47
N ASP A 156 15.42 -24.68 20.43
CA ASP A 156 16.24 -24.78 19.20
C ASP A 156 15.61 -25.72 18.17
N ASP A 157 14.82 -26.68 18.61
CA ASP A 157 14.05 -27.61 17.77
C ASP A 157 12.57 -27.20 17.62
N LEU A 158 12.26 -25.91 17.84
CA LEU A 158 10.95 -25.35 17.54
C LEU A 158 10.70 -25.38 16.04
N LYS A 159 9.50 -25.81 15.64
CA LYS A 159 9.11 -25.94 14.23
C LYS A 159 7.93 -25.03 13.94
N LEU A 160 8.08 -24.18 12.93
CA LEU A 160 6.96 -23.49 12.30
C LEU A 160 6.27 -24.48 11.35
N ILE A 161 4.98 -24.70 11.56
CA ILE A 161 4.19 -25.74 10.89
C ILE A 161 2.96 -25.12 10.22
N ASP A 162 2.33 -25.90 9.34
CA ASP A 162 1.12 -25.54 8.57
C ASP A 162 1.34 -24.43 7.54
N LEU A 163 1.71 -24.85 6.32
CA LEU A 163 1.90 -23.96 5.17
C LEU A 163 0.63 -23.87 4.31
N GLY A 164 -0.54 -24.10 4.90
CA GLY A 164 -1.83 -24.07 4.22
C GLY A 164 -2.20 -22.75 3.55
N HIS A 165 -1.71 -21.64 4.11
CA HIS A 165 -1.88 -20.29 3.57
C HIS A 165 -0.60 -19.77 2.89
N ALA A 166 0.40 -20.63 2.73
CA ALA A 166 1.67 -20.24 2.13
C ALA A 166 1.53 -20.01 0.63
N ARG A 167 2.30 -19.05 0.13
CA ARG A 167 2.27 -18.62 -1.26
C ARG A 167 3.62 -18.15 -1.75
N TYR A 168 3.85 -18.21 -3.05
CA TYR A 168 5.03 -17.56 -3.62
C TYR A 168 4.85 -16.04 -3.69
N LEU A 169 5.95 -15.30 -3.49
CA LEU A 169 5.96 -13.83 -3.51
C LEU A 169 5.53 -13.27 -4.89
N ASN A 170 5.81 -14.00 -5.97
CA ASN A 170 5.46 -13.61 -7.35
C ASN A 170 4.03 -14.03 -7.77
N GLN A 171 3.29 -14.74 -6.92
CA GLN A 171 1.94 -15.19 -7.25
C GLN A 171 0.97 -14.00 -7.24
N SER A 172 0.07 -13.95 -8.24
CA SER A 172 -0.89 -12.84 -8.42
C SER A 172 -1.69 -12.50 -7.14
N PRO A 173 -1.97 -11.21 -6.87
CA PRO A 173 -2.80 -10.79 -5.73
C PRO A 173 -4.11 -11.57 -5.69
N ALA A 174 -4.49 -12.02 -4.51
CA ALA A 174 -5.61 -12.92 -4.37
C ALA A 174 -6.43 -12.57 -3.13
N LYS A 175 -7.76 -12.67 -3.25
CA LYS A 175 -8.67 -12.35 -2.15
C LYS A 175 -8.50 -13.40 -1.05
N LEU A 176 -8.17 -12.96 0.15
CA LEU A 176 -8.04 -13.85 1.31
C LEU A 176 -9.39 -14.43 1.71
N ASP A 177 -9.37 -15.71 2.12
CA ASP A 177 -10.51 -16.32 2.78
C ASP A 177 -10.53 -15.91 4.25
N LEU A 178 -11.42 -15.00 4.59
CA LEU A 178 -11.55 -14.43 5.93
C LEU A 178 -12.23 -15.41 6.92
N ASP A 179 -12.85 -16.48 6.43
CA ASP A 179 -13.53 -17.47 7.27
C ASP A 179 -12.56 -18.54 7.79
N SER A 180 -11.43 -18.79 7.11
CA SER A 180 -10.40 -19.75 7.51
C SER A 180 -9.13 -19.15 8.13
N THR A 181 -8.82 -17.88 7.87
CA THR A 181 -7.61 -17.23 8.38
C THR A 181 -7.87 -16.37 9.63
N ASN A 182 -6.93 -16.37 10.59
CA ASN A 182 -7.01 -15.44 11.71
C ASN A 182 -6.74 -13.98 11.29
N VAL A 183 -7.83 -13.21 11.13
CA VAL A 183 -7.78 -11.81 10.67
C VAL A 183 -6.96 -10.87 11.56
N PHE A 184 -6.78 -11.17 12.85
CA PHE A 184 -5.98 -10.34 13.75
C PHE A 184 -4.48 -10.49 13.50
N CYS A 185 -4.04 -11.63 12.97
CA CYS A 185 -2.65 -11.91 12.64
C CYS A 185 -2.26 -11.39 11.25
N LEU A 186 -3.24 -11.05 10.40
CA LEU A 186 -3.02 -10.49 9.07
C LEU A 186 -2.63 -9.02 9.13
N ALA A 187 -1.62 -8.65 8.36
CA ALA A 187 -1.22 -7.25 8.18
C ALA A 187 -2.30 -6.44 7.42
N PRO A 188 -2.40 -5.11 7.64
CA PRO A 188 -3.38 -4.26 6.96
C PRO A 188 -3.41 -4.39 5.43
N GLU A 189 -2.24 -4.48 4.78
CA GLU A 189 -2.13 -4.58 3.32
C GLU A 189 -2.71 -5.91 2.77
N CYS A 190 -2.72 -6.97 3.58
CA CYS A 190 -3.25 -8.28 3.21
C CYS A 190 -4.74 -8.22 2.83
N PHE A 191 -5.52 -7.33 3.45
CA PHE A 191 -6.95 -7.16 3.12
C PHE A 191 -7.18 -6.60 1.71
N SER A 192 -6.18 -5.96 1.12
CA SER A 192 -6.20 -5.51 -0.28
C SER A 192 -5.68 -6.58 -1.26
N GLY A 193 -5.31 -7.77 -0.77
CA GLY A 193 -4.74 -8.86 -1.56
C GLY A 193 -3.22 -8.76 -1.78
N VAL A 194 -2.57 -7.76 -1.18
CA VAL A 194 -1.11 -7.57 -1.24
C VAL A 194 -0.48 -8.28 -0.04
N ILE A 195 0.37 -9.26 -0.30
CA ILE A 195 1.09 -10.02 0.73
C ILE A 195 2.58 -9.96 0.39
N GLN A 196 3.39 -9.59 1.38
CA GLN A 196 4.83 -9.36 1.22
C GLN A 196 5.58 -9.99 2.39
N VAL A 197 6.91 -9.95 2.35
CA VAL A 197 7.80 -10.42 3.44
C VAL A 197 7.45 -9.74 4.77
N GLN A 198 7.13 -8.45 4.72
CA GLN A 198 6.75 -7.62 5.86
C GLN A 198 5.40 -8.01 6.46
N SER A 199 4.57 -8.76 5.73
CA SER A 199 3.30 -9.29 6.23
C SER A 199 3.53 -10.45 7.21
N ASP A 200 4.51 -11.33 6.95
CA ASP A 200 4.92 -12.37 7.90
C ASP A 200 5.61 -11.76 9.14
N VAL A 201 6.43 -10.72 8.94
CA VAL A 201 7.04 -9.94 10.04
C VAL A 201 5.98 -9.35 10.96
N TYR A 202 4.91 -8.78 10.40
CA TYR A 202 3.78 -8.26 11.18
C TYR A 202 3.13 -9.36 12.02
N ALA A 203 2.91 -10.54 11.45
CA ALA A 203 2.33 -11.67 12.18
C ALA A 203 3.21 -12.12 13.36
N VAL A 204 4.54 -12.06 13.24
CA VAL A 204 5.45 -12.29 14.38
C VAL A 204 5.34 -11.18 15.44
N GLY A 205 5.12 -9.93 15.03
CA GLY A 205 4.79 -8.84 15.97
C GLY A 205 3.51 -9.11 16.77
N VAL A 206 2.47 -9.63 16.10
CA VAL A 206 1.21 -10.04 16.75
C VAL A 206 1.45 -11.20 17.72
N LEU A 207 2.24 -12.19 17.30
CA LEU A 207 2.65 -13.33 18.12
C LEU A 207 3.34 -12.86 19.41
N LEU A 208 4.36 -12.00 19.30
CA LEU A 208 5.09 -11.44 20.44
C LEU A 208 4.17 -10.66 21.38
N TYR A 209 3.30 -9.80 20.84
CA TYR A 209 2.35 -9.05 21.63
C TYR A 209 1.41 -9.98 22.41
N GLN A 210 0.87 -11.01 21.75
CA GLN A 210 -0.01 -11.98 22.38
C GLN A 210 0.69 -12.75 23.51
N LEU A 211 1.95 -13.15 23.31
CA LEU A 211 2.72 -13.88 24.31
C LEU A 211 3.08 -13.01 25.53
N LEU A 212 3.37 -11.73 25.32
CA LEU A 212 3.69 -10.82 26.42
C LEU A 212 2.46 -10.38 27.21
N TYR A 213 1.38 -10.02 26.53
CA TYR A 213 0.22 -9.35 27.15
C TYR A 213 -1.00 -10.26 27.33
N GLY A 214 -0.97 -11.50 26.82
CA GLY A 214 -2.06 -12.47 26.95
C GLY A 214 -3.31 -12.13 26.12
N LYS A 215 -3.26 -11.09 25.27
CA LYS A 215 -4.36 -10.63 24.42
C LYS A 215 -3.84 -10.25 23.03
N LEU A 216 -4.71 -10.29 22.03
CA LEU A 216 -4.38 -9.83 20.68
C LEU A 216 -4.32 -8.29 20.62
N PRO A 217 -3.44 -7.71 19.78
CA PRO A 217 -3.39 -6.26 19.59
C PRO A 217 -4.66 -5.79 18.85
N TRP A 218 -5.21 -4.65 19.26
CA TRP A 218 -6.47 -4.08 18.71
C TRP A 218 -7.64 -5.09 18.68
N PHE A 219 -7.73 -5.95 19.69
CA PHE A 219 -8.79 -6.96 19.76
C PHE A 219 -10.18 -6.29 19.86
N ILE A 220 -11.10 -6.74 19.00
CA ILE A 220 -12.52 -6.38 19.03
C ILE A 220 -13.38 -7.63 18.84
N ASP A 221 -14.58 -7.62 19.40
CA ASP A 221 -15.53 -8.73 19.25
C ASP A 221 -16.23 -8.67 17.88
N LEU A 222 -15.67 -9.38 16.90
CA LEU A 222 -16.20 -9.46 15.53
C LEU A 222 -17.49 -10.29 15.42
N SER A 223 -17.87 -11.05 16.46
CA SER A 223 -19.07 -11.90 16.40
C SER A 223 -20.37 -11.09 16.27
N ARG A 224 -20.33 -9.84 16.74
CA ARG A 224 -21.46 -8.89 16.75
C ARG A 224 -21.50 -7.98 15.53
N ILE A 225 -20.52 -8.10 14.63
CA ILE A 225 -20.36 -7.25 13.45
C ILE A 225 -20.70 -8.06 12.20
N ASP A 226 -21.48 -7.46 11.32
CA ASP A 226 -21.87 -8.06 10.04
C ASP A 226 -20.62 -8.39 9.21
N LYS A 227 -20.64 -9.53 8.52
CA LYS A 227 -19.46 -10.05 7.81
C LYS A 227 -18.82 -9.05 6.84
N GLN A 228 -19.63 -8.16 6.25
CA GLN A 228 -19.17 -7.16 5.29
C GLN A 228 -18.37 -6.02 5.96
N ASP A 229 -18.68 -5.70 7.21
CA ASP A 229 -18.12 -4.55 7.93
C ASP A 229 -16.98 -4.94 8.89
N ARG A 230 -16.74 -6.25 9.09
CA ARG A 230 -15.70 -6.77 10.02
C ARG A 230 -14.30 -6.24 9.72
N ILE A 231 -13.95 -6.13 8.43
CA ILE A 231 -12.63 -5.63 8.02
C ILE A 231 -12.52 -4.14 8.34
N ASP A 232 -13.54 -3.36 7.98
CA ASP A 232 -13.56 -1.91 8.21
C ASP A 232 -13.48 -1.59 9.71
N ALA A 233 -14.27 -2.29 10.53
CA ALA A 233 -14.21 -2.16 11.99
C ALA A 233 -12.83 -2.50 12.57
N LEU A 234 -12.18 -3.55 12.06
CA LEU A 234 -10.83 -3.93 12.48
C LEU A 234 -9.78 -2.88 12.07
N LEU A 235 -9.87 -2.37 10.83
CA LEU A 235 -8.96 -1.33 10.32
C LEU A 235 -9.15 0.00 11.06
N GLU A 236 -10.39 0.35 11.43
CA GLU A 236 -10.68 1.49 12.30
C GLU A 236 -10.04 1.35 13.67
N GLU A 237 -10.12 0.16 14.28
CA GLU A 237 -9.46 -0.09 15.56
C GLU A 237 -7.94 0.06 15.45
N ARG A 238 -7.35 -0.43 14.35
CA ARG A 238 -5.91 -0.32 14.07
C ARG A 238 -5.43 1.12 13.79
N ASN A 239 -6.34 2.06 13.54
CA ASN A 239 -5.99 3.49 13.47
C ASN A 239 -5.77 4.12 14.86
N LYS A 240 -6.16 3.43 15.94
CA LYS A 240 -5.90 3.87 17.32
C LYS A 240 -4.48 3.49 17.73
N ASP A 241 -3.94 4.20 18.73
CA ASP A 241 -2.63 3.85 19.29
C ASP A 241 -2.66 2.42 19.84
N LEU A 242 -1.56 1.70 19.64
CA LEU A 242 -1.40 0.38 20.23
C LEU A 242 -1.40 0.52 21.76
N ASP A 243 -2.33 -0.15 22.42
CA ASP A 243 -2.33 -0.26 23.87
C ASP A 243 -1.13 -1.09 24.32
N ILE A 244 -0.25 -0.53 25.14
CA ILE A 244 0.91 -1.20 25.72
C ILE A 244 0.71 -1.19 27.23
N PRO A 245 0.13 -2.28 27.78
CA PRO A 245 -0.05 -2.38 29.23
C PRO A 245 1.30 -2.26 29.95
N SER A 246 1.35 -1.43 30.99
CA SER A 246 2.48 -1.37 31.91
C SER A 246 2.49 -2.66 32.75
N ILE A 247 3.28 -3.65 32.34
CA ILE A 247 3.47 -4.90 33.07
C ILE A 247 4.91 -4.96 33.58
N GLU A 248 5.07 -5.19 34.87
CA GLU A 248 6.37 -5.51 35.45
C GLU A 248 6.68 -6.99 35.23
N LYS A 249 7.25 -7.32 34.06
CA LYS A 249 7.83 -8.65 33.78
C LYS A 249 9.34 -8.60 33.93
N PHE A 250 9.90 -9.58 34.64
CA PHE A 250 11.34 -9.77 34.75
C PHE A 250 11.98 -9.89 33.35
N GLU A 251 13.07 -9.16 33.10
CA GLU A 251 13.79 -9.05 31.80
C GLU A 251 13.03 -8.38 30.64
N LEU A 252 11.86 -7.80 30.87
CA LEU A 252 11.20 -6.97 29.84
C LEU A 252 11.95 -5.64 29.68
N ASP A 253 12.64 -5.49 28.56
CA ASP A 253 13.35 -4.27 28.19
C ASP A 253 12.53 -3.39 27.21
N GLU A 254 12.84 -2.10 27.18
CA GLU A 254 12.20 -1.16 26.25
C GLU A 254 12.51 -1.53 24.79
N GLN A 255 13.64 -2.19 24.55
CA GLN A 255 14.06 -2.66 23.23
C GLN A 255 13.07 -3.67 22.65
N LEU A 256 12.65 -4.69 23.39
CA LEU A 256 11.67 -5.68 22.92
C LEU A 256 10.31 -5.05 22.65
N VAL A 257 9.87 -4.13 23.52
CA VAL A 257 8.63 -3.38 23.32
C VAL A 257 8.70 -2.55 22.04
N ASN A 258 9.80 -1.85 21.81
CA ASN A 258 10.03 -1.08 20.58
C ASN A 258 10.07 -1.97 19.33
N CYS A 259 10.62 -3.18 19.44
CA CYS A 259 10.58 -4.16 18.34
C CYS A 259 9.14 -4.57 18.00
N ILE A 260 8.30 -4.82 19.00
CA ILE A 260 6.88 -5.16 18.79
C ILE A 260 6.15 -4.01 18.12
N VAL A 261 6.33 -2.79 18.64
CA VAL A 261 5.77 -1.57 18.07
C VAL A 261 6.21 -1.39 16.62
N LYS A 262 7.49 -1.63 16.32
CA LYS A 262 8.03 -1.54 14.96
C LYS A 262 7.42 -2.58 14.03
N ALA A 263 7.34 -3.84 14.45
CA ALA A 263 6.74 -4.91 13.65
C ALA A 263 5.23 -4.68 13.40
N LEU A 264 4.52 -4.08 14.35
CA LEU A 264 3.09 -3.80 14.29
C LEU A 264 2.73 -2.45 13.65
N SER A 265 3.70 -1.69 13.12
CA SER A 265 3.41 -0.44 12.42
C SER A 265 2.45 -0.66 11.26
N TYR A 266 1.48 0.25 11.09
CA TYR A 266 0.51 0.15 10.02
C TYR A 266 1.19 0.20 8.64
N ASP A 267 2.10 1.15 8.43
CA ASP A 267 2.82 1.32 7.17
C ASP A 267 3.98 0.33 7.05
N VAL A 268 4.06 -0.33 5.90
CA VAL A 268 5.04 -1.39 5.60
C VAL A 268 6.48 -0.90 5.73
N GLU A 269 6.75 0.34 5.33
CA GLU A 269 8.08 0.96 5.36
C GLU A 269 8.63 1.16 6.78
N ASP A 270 7.75 1.29 7.77
CA ASP A 270 8.16 1.47 9.17
C ASP A 270 8.44 0.15 9.86
N ARG A 271 7.99 -0.98 9.31
CA ARG A 271 8.27 -2.33 9.85
C ARG A 271 9.72 -2.75 9.59
N PHE A 272 10.11 -3.87 10.18
CA PHE A 272 11.34 -4.55 9.77
C PHE A 272 11.20 -5.03 8.33
N GLN A 273 12.22 -4.78 7.51
CA GLN A 273 12.22 -5.07 6.08
C GLN A 273 12.59 -6.54 5.79
N SER A 274 13.08 -7.27 6.79
CA SER A 274 13.36 -8.69 6.71
C SER A 274 13.24 -9.36 8.07
N ALA A 275 13.04 -10.67 8.07
CA ALA A 275 13.08 -11.46 9.30
C ALA A 275 14.45 -11.38 10.02
N GLU A 276 15.56 -11.29 9.25
CA GLU A 276 16.92 -11.09 9.78
C GLU A 276 17.05 -9.76 10.55
N GLU A 277 16.53 -8.66 9.99
CA GLU A 277 16.54 -7.36 10.66
C GLU A 277 15.78 -7.41 12.00
N PHE A 278 14.66 -8.14 12.02
CA PHE A 278 13.87 -8.32 13.23
C PHE A 278 14.62 -9.18 14.28
N ILE A 279 15.28 -10.26 13.87
CA ILE A 279 16.12 -11.08 14.77
C ILE A 279 17.20 -10.21 15.43
N ARG A 280 17.89 -9.38 14.64
CA ARG A 280 18.92 -8.45 15.14
C ARG A 280 18.35 -7.42 16.12
N GLY A 281 17.13 -6.96 15.89
CA GLY A 281 16.39 -6.10 16.81
C GLY A 281 16.12 -6.77 18.16
N ILE A 282 15.60 -8.00 18.15
CA ILE A 282 15.29 -8.79 19.37
C ILE A 282 16.56 -9.13 20.16
N LYS A 283 17.67 -9.43 19.47
CA LYS A 283 18.98 -9.69 20.08
C LYS A 283 19.67 -8.43 20.63
N GLY A 284 19.17 -7.24 20.31
CA GLY A 284 19.76 -5.96 20.71
C GLY A 284 20.97 -5.53 19.86
N GLU A 285 21.23 -6.22 18.74
CA GLU A 285 22.30 -5.89 17.79
C GLU A 285 21.95 -4.70 16.89
N LEU A 286 20.64 -4.45 16.72
CA LEU A 286 20.08 -3.28 16.07
C LEU A 286 19.30 -2.47 17.11
N LYS A 287 19.71 -1.22 17.38
CA LYS A 287 18.95 -0.34 18.28
C LYS A 287 17.61 0.02 17.64
N VAL A 288 16.51 -0.24 18.34
CA VAL A 288 15.15 0.05 17.85
C VAL A 288 14.58 1.22 18.64
N GLU A 289 14.36 2.34 17.96
CA GLU A 289 13.79 3.53 18.55
C GLU A 289 12.26 3.42 18.64
N ARG A 290 11.68 4.12 19.61
CA ARG A 290 10.23 4.15 19.81
C ARG A 290 9.56 4.91 18.67
N GLN A 291 8.63 4.25 17.98
CA GLN A 291 7.85 4.83 16.87
C GLN A 291 6.34 4.70 17.10
N SER A 292 5.53 5.39 16.28
CA SER A 292 4.07 5.23 16.33
C SER A 292 3.66 4.01 15.50
N THR A 293 2.62 3.30 15.95
CA THR A 293 1.98 2.24 15.16
C THR A 293 0.92 2.77 14.19
N LYS A 294 0.50 4.03 14.33
CA LYS A 294 -0.59 4.59 13.53
C LYS A 294 -0.24 4.66 12.06
N ARG A 295 -1.27 4.45 11.23
CA ARG A 295 -1.22 4.80 9.82
C ARG A 295 -0.79 6.25 9.69
N LYS A 296 0.34 6.46 9.04
CA LYS A 296 0.68 7.79 8.54
C LYS A 296 -0.40 8.14 7.52
N VAL A 297 -1.14 9.20 7.76
CA VAL A 297 -2.09 9.73 6.78
C VAL A 297 -1.25 10.29 5.63
N PHE A 298 -0.91 9.42 4.68
CA PHE A 298 -0.23 9.80 3.45
C PHE A 298 -0.97 9.28 2.23
N SER A 299 -1.37 10.25 1.41
CA SER A 299 -1.79 10.13 0.02
C SER A 299 -0.70 9.45 -0.80
N ASN A 300 -0.84 8.13 -0.92
CA ASN A 300 -0.36 7.16 -1.90
C ASN A 300 1.07 7.22 -2.53
N PRO A 301 1.64 6.02 -2.83
CA PRO A 301 3.09 5.74 -2.80
C PRO A 301 3.66 5.19 -4.12
N THR A 302 5.00 5.11 -4.26
CA THR A 302 5.68 3.94 -4.88
C THR A 302 7.18 3.88 -4.54
N MET A 303 7.57 2.77 -3.90
CA MET A 303 8.91 2.18 -3.67
C MET A 303 9.61 1.73 -4.99
N SER A 304 10.90 1.36 -5.14
CA SER A 304 12.12 1.22 -4.31
C SER A 304 13.35 0.99 -5.22
N ALA A 305 14.56 1.05 -4.64
CA ALA A 305 15.88 1.18 -5.25
C ALA A 305 16.51 -0.03 -6.01
N LYS A 306 17.26 0.34 -7.07
CA LYS A 306 18.59 -0.09 -7.60
C LYS A 306 18.87 -1.50 -8.15
N GLY A 307 19.08 -1.52 -9.48
CA GLY A 307 19.90 -2.48 -10.24
C GLY A 307 19.84 -2.16 -11.74
N GLN A 308 20.97 -1.81 -12.35
CA GLN A 308 21.15 -1.19 -13.68
C GLN A 308 20.24 -1.66 -14.86
N SER A 309 19.79 -0.64 -15.61
CA SER A 309 19.56 -0.59 -17.08
C SER A 309 18.13 -0.76 -17.64
N LYS A 310 17.82 0.22 -18.52
CA LYS A 310 16.70 0.38 -19.48
C LYS A 310 15.38 0.88 -18.90
N ALA A 311 15.02 2.09 -19.34
CA ALA A 311 13.73 2.75 -19.16
C ALA A 311 12.59 1.79 -19.49
N VAL A 312 11.90 1.30 -18.46
CA VAL A 312 10.63 0.59 -18.60
C VAL A 312 9.54 1.65 -18.70
N LYS A 313 8.97 1.83 -19.89
CA LYS A 313 7.76 2.66 -20.07
C LYS A 313 6.65 2.09 -19.20
N LYS A 314 6.22 2.82 -18.17
CA LYS A 314 4.95 2.53 -17.48
C LYS A 314 3.82 2.79 -18.47
N THR A 315 3.01 1.78 -18.76
CA THR A 315 1.89 1.84 -19.69
C THR A 315 0.70 2.55 -19.05
N GLY A 316 0.47 3.80 -19.41
CA GLY A 316 -0.72 4.60 -19.10
C GLY A 316 -1.37 5.15 -20.37
N LYS A 317 -2.53 5.78 -20.24
CA LYS A 317 -3.20 6.45 -21.37
C LYS A 317 -2.65 7.87 -21.61
N GLY A 318 -1.76 8.38 -20.76
CA GLY A 318 -1.16 9.70 -20.92
C GLY A 318 -2.23 10.78 -21.01
N PHE A 319 -2.01 11.77 -21.86
CA PHE A 319 -2.99 12.82 -22.12
C PHE A 319 -4.29 12.34 -22.78
N ALA A 320 -4.32 11.14 -23.36
CA ALA A 320 -5.57 10.55 -23.86
C ALA A 320 -6.54 10.14 -22.73
N ALA A 321 -6.08 10.09 -21.48
CA ALA A 321 -6.94 9.90 -20.31
C ALA A 321 -7.66 11.19 -19.87
N ILE A 322 -7.15 12.35 -20.28
CA ILE A 322 -7.67 13.65 -19.91
C ILE A 322 -8.58 14.12 -21.04
N ALA A 323 -9.85 14.40 -20.75
CA ALA A 323 -10.72 15.05 -21.73
C ALA A 323 -10.61 16.57 -21.61
N GLY A 324 -10.72 17.28 -22.73
CA GLY A 324 -10.56 18.74 -22.78
C GLY A 324 -9.14 19.21 -22.49
N MET A 325 -8.99 20.49 -22.15
CA MET A 325 -7.71 21.16 -21.87
C MET A 325 -6.69 21.09 -23.02
N GLU A 326 -7.16 21.07 -24.27
CA GLU A 326 -6.29 20.87 -25.45
C GLU A 326 -5.22 21.95 -25.61
N GLU A 327 -5.54 23.21 -25.30
CA GLU A 327 -4.58 24.30 -25.33
C GLU A 327 -3.41 24.05 -24.37
N LEU A 328 -3.70 23.66 -23.12
CA LEU A 328 -2.69 23.34 -22.11
C LEU A 328 -1.87 22.11 -22.50
N LYS A 329 -2.52 21.06 -23.03
CA LYS A 329 -1.81 19.85 -23.50
C LYS A 329 -0.83 20.18 -24.62
N ASN A 330 -1.23 21.02 -25.58
CA ASN A 330 -0.38 21.40 -26.70
C ASN A 330 0.80 22.28 -26.25
N GLN A 331 0.54 23.26 -25.38
CA GLN A 331 1.60 24.05 -24.76
C GLN A 331 2.63 23.18 -24.05
N LEU A 332 2.17 22.20 -23.25
CA LEU A 332 3.08 21.29 -22.55
C LEU A 332 3.85 20.37 -23.48
N ARG A 333 3.23 19.91 -24.58
CA ARG A 333 3.93 19.09 -25.59
C ARG A 333 5.11 19.84 -26.16
N GLU A 334 4.90 21.10 -26.57
CA GLU A 334 5.93 21.94 -27.20
C GLU A 334 6.98 22.47 -26.21
N GLU A 335 6.54 22.95 -25.05
CA GLU A 335 7.40 23.70 -24.13
C GLU A 335 8.11 22.83 -23.09
N VAL A 336 7.65 21.59 -22.86
CA VAL A 336 8.16 20.73 -21.79
C VAL A 336 8.46 19.32 -22.29
N ILE A 337 7.49 18.62 -22.90
CA ILE A 337 7.64 17.22 -23.27
C ILE A 337 8.68 17.04 -24.38
N ASP A 338 8.63 17.85 -25.43
CA ASP A 338 9.59 17.77 -26.53
C ASP A 338 11.04 18.08 -26.09
N PRO A 339 11.30 19.15 -25.30
CA PRO A 339 12.62 19.37 -24.70
C PRO A 339 13.11 18.21 -23.81
N LEU A 340 12.22 17.56 -23.06
CA LEU A 340 12.57 16.42 -22.20
C LEU A 340 12.92 15.16 -23.00
N HIS A 341 12.32 14.96 -24.18
CA HIS A 341 12.62 13.84 -25.06
C HIS A 341 13.83 14.06 -25.98
N HIS A 342 14.11 15.31 -26.35
CA HIS A 342 15.19 15.68 -27.28
C HIS A 342 16.26 16.60 -26.65
N PRO A 343 16.83 16.25 -25.48
CA PRO A 343 17.69 17.16 -24.70
C PRO A 343 18.97 17.59 -25.44
N GLU A 344 19.57 16.71 -26.24
CA GLU A 344 20.78 17.04 -27.01
C GLU A 344 20.51 18.03 -28.14
N GLU A 345 19.36 17.95 -28.79
CA GLU A 345 18.98 18.84 -29.88
C GLU A 345 18.73 20.24 -29.34
N TYR A 346 17.90 20.37 -28.30
CA TYR A 346 17.64 21.65 -27.64
C TYR A 346 18.92 22.31 -27.12
N LYS A 347 19.85 21.52 -26.55
CA LYS A 347 21.15 22.01 -26.12
C LYS A 347 22.02 22.53 -27.26
N ARG A 348 21.97 21.93 -28.47
CA ARG A 348 22.68 22.43 -29.66
C ARG A 348 22.16 23.80 -30.12
N TYR A 349 20.87 24.06 -29.96
CA TYR A 349 20.27 25.37 -30.23
C TYR A 349 20.41 26.37 -29.07
N GLY A 350 21.11 25.99 -27.98
CA GLY A 350 21.29 26.84 -26.81
C GLY A 350 20.01 27.02 -25.97
N ILE A 351 19.00 26.18 -26.18
CA ILE A 351 17.74 26.21 -25.44
C ILE A 351 17.91 25.40 -24.16
N THR A 352 17.61 26.02 -23.02
CA THR A 352 17.65 25.35 -21.71
C THR A 352 16.41 24.50 -21.50
N ILE A 353 16.61 23.25 -21.08
CA ILE A 353 15.53 22.35 -20.70
C ILE A 353 14.94 22.84 -19.37
N PRO A 354 13.61 22.91 -19.23
CA PRO A 354 12.98 23.32 -17.98
C PRO A 354 13.26 22.30 -16.87
N ASN A 355 13.61 22.79 -15.68
CA ASN A 355 13.85 21.96 -14.49
C ASN A 355 12.54 21.59 -13.77
N GLY A 356 11.47 22.33 -14.02
CA GLY A 356 10.18 22.05 -13.41
C GLY A 356 9.10 23.06 -13.78
N MET A 357 7.86 22.74 -13.43
CA MET A 357 6.72 23.59 -13.67
C MET A 357 5.85 23.76 -12.42
N LEU A 358 5.13 24.87 -12.35
CA LEU A 358 4.08 25.11 -11.37
C LEU A 358 2.71 24.96 -12.05
N LEU A 359 1.90 24.02 -11.57
CA LEU A 359 0.47 23.93 -11.87
C LEU A 359 -0.31 24.72 -10.81
N TYR A 360 -1.03 25.76 -11.22
CA TYR A 360 -1.83 26.57 -10.30
C TYR A 360 -3.25 26.77 -10.79
N GLY A 361 -4.18 26.94 -9.85
CA GLY A 361 -5.59 27.18 -10.18
C GLY A 361 -6.51 26.74 -9.06
N PRO A 362 -7.83 26.87 -9.25
CA PRO A 362 -8.81 26.58 -8.20
C PRO A 362 -8.72 25.14 -7.67
N PRO A 363 -9.15 24.89 -6.42
CA PRO A 363 -9.27 23.54 -5.88
C PRO A 363 -10.28 22.71 -6.69
N GLY A 364 -10.06 21.39 -6.78
CA GLY A 364 -10.99 20.49 -7.47
C GLY A 364 -10.90 20.47 -9.01
N CYS A 365 -9.98 21.23 -9.61
CA CYS A 365 -9.76 21.26 -11.08
C CYS A 365 -8.84 20.15 -11.62
N GLY A 366 -8.46 19.16 -10.79
CA GLY A 366 -7.72 17.99 -11.27
C GLY A 366 -6.21 18.18 -11.48
N LYS A 367 -5.55 19.14 -10.82
CA LYS A 367 -4.08 19.35 -10.91
C LYS A 367 -3.26 18.08 -10.68
N THR A 368 -3.58 17.33 -9.62
CA THR A 368 -2.92 16.06 -9.27
C THR A 368 -3.18 14.97 -10.33
N PHE A 369 -4.40 14.91 -10.85
CA PHE A 369 -4.78 13.98 -11.93
C PHE A 369 -4.03 14.30 -13.23
N PHE A 370 -3.93 15.60 -13.57
CA PHE A 370 -3.21 16.08 -14.73
C PHE A 370 -1.71 15.75 -14.64
N ALA A 371 -1.07 16.03 -13.50
CA ALA A 371 0.36 15.77 -13.31
C ALA A 371 0.71 14.27 -13.42
N LYS A 372 -0.16 13.39 -12.92
CA LYS A 372 0.02 11.94 -13.05
C LYS A 372 0.01 11.50 -14.53
N HIS A 373 -0.96 11.98 -15.31
CA HIS A 373 -1.05 11.64 -16.73
C HIS A 373 -0.01 12.34 -17.59
N PHE A 374 0.50 13.50 -17.17
CA PHE A 374 1.69 14.10 -17.76
C PHE A 374 2.90 13.17 -17.62
N ALA A 375 3.11 12.56 -16.44
CA ALA A 375 4.21 11.62 -16.24
C ALA A 375 4.07 10.35 -17.10
N GLU A 376 2.85 9.88 -17.31
CA GLU A 376 2.56 8.78 -18.24
C GLU A 376 2.84 9.17 -19.71
N GLU A 377 2.50 10.40 -20.12
CA GLU A 377 2.74 10.92 -21.47
C GLU A 377 4.26 11.02 -21.76
N VAL A 378 5.03 11.53 -20.79
CA VAL A 378 6.50 11.64 -20.88
C VAL A 378 7.19 10.27 -20.69
N GLY A 379 6.53 9.33 -20.01
CA GLY A 379 7.09 8.01 -19.70
C GLY A 379 8.15 8.03 -18.59
N PHE A 380 8.09 9.00 -17.68
CA PHE A 380 9.00 9.12 -16.53
C PHE A 380 8.42 8.47 -15.27
N ASN A 381 9.27 8.17 -14.30
CA ASN A 381 8.80 7.77 -12.97
C ASN A 381 8.02 8.92 -12.32
N PHE A 382 7.03 8.61 -11.49
CA PHE A 382 6.20 9.61 -10.82
C PHE A 382 6.28 9.43 -9.31
N LEU A 383 6.93 10.37 -8.64
CA LEU A 383 7.05 10.44 -7.19
C LEU A 383 6.09 11.50 -6.66
N CYS A 384 4.98 11.08 -6.04
CA CYS A 384 3.98 11.98 -5.48
C CYS A 384 4.28 12.26 -4.01
N ILE A 385 4.39 13.53 -3.65
CA ILE A 385 4.83 14.01 -2.34
C ILE A 385 3.83 15.05 -1.84
N THR A 386 3.46 14.96 -0.56
CA THR A 386 2.67 16.02 0.10
C THR A 386 3.50 16.74 1.15
N PRO A 387 3.20 18.01 1.48
CA PRO A 387 4.01 18.79 2.41
C PRO A 387 4.10 18.13 3.79
N ALA A 388 3.06 17.38 4.18
CA ALA A 388 3.05 16.60 5.41
C ALA A 388 4.10 15.47 5.41
N THR A 389 4.48 14.88 4.26
CA THR A 389 5.53 13.84 4.20
C THR A 389 6.90 14.40 4.49
N LEU A 390 7.10 15.69 4.18
CA LEU A 390 8.39 16.36 4.31
C LEU A 390 8.52 17.08 5.65
N LYS A 391 7.44 17.69 6.15
CA LYS A 391 7.44 18.48 7.38
C LYS A 391 7.55 17.60 8.64
N SER A 392 8.54 17.91 9.48
CA SER A 392 8.70 17.35 10.82
C SER A 392 8.67 18.46 11.87
N ARG A 393 8.38 18.11 13.14
CA ARG A 393 8.54 19.01 14.29
C ARG A 393 9.99 19.46 14.51
N TYR A 394 10.95 18.78 13.90
CA TYR A 394 12.37 19.10 13.96
C TYR A 394 12.85 19.67 12.62
N VAL A 395 13.58 20.79 12.68
CA VAL A 395 14.10 21.50 11.48
C VAL A 395 15.03 20.60 10.67
N ASN A 396 16.00 19.96 11.34
CA ASN A 396 16.98 19.09 10.69
C ASN A 396 16.30 17.91 9.96
N ALA A 397 15.28 17.31 10.58
CA ALA A 397 14.53 16.21 9.97
C ALA A 397 13.75 16.65 8.71
N THR A 398 13.25 17.89 8.67
CA THR A 398 12.58 18.42 7.46
C THR A 398 13.56 18.60 6.30
N GLN A 399 14.78 19.09 6.57
CA GLN A 399 15.82 19.21 5.55
C GLN A 399 16.29 17.84 5.06
N GLU A 400 16.53 16.89 5.98
CA GLU A 400 16.91 15.52 5.67
C GLU A 400 15.86 14.82 4.79
N ASN A 401 14.56 15.02 5.07
CA ASN A 401 13.49 14.47 4.26
C ASN A 401 13.48 15.04 2.83
N ILE A 402 13.68 16.36 2.67
CA ILE A 402 13.79 16.98 1.34
C ILE A 402 15.00 16.41 0.59
N ALA A 403 16.17 16.35 1.23
CA ALA A 403 17.38 15.79 0.62
C ALA A 403 17.20 14.30 0.23
N LYS A 404 16.53 13.51 1.08
CA LYS A 404 16.23 12.10 0.82
C LYS A 404 15.29 11.93 -0.38
N MET A 405 14.24 12.75 -0.47
CA MET A 405 13.30 12.76 -1.61
C MET A 405 14.03 13.02 -2.94
N PHE A 406 14.90 14.04 -2.99
CA PHE A 406 15.69 14.33 -4.20
C PHE A 406 16.66 13.21 -4.54
N LYS A 407 17.33 12.63 -3.54
CA LYS A 407 18.22 11.49 -3.74
C LYS A 407 17.47 10.27 -4.29
N GLU A 408 16.29 9.97 -3.78
CA GLU A 408 15.45 8.87 -4.29
C GLU A 408 15.01 9.12 -5.74
N ALA A 409 14.64 10.35 -6.09
CA ALA A 409 14.29 10.72 -7.45
C ALA A 409 15.49 10.61 -8.41
N GLU A 410 16.68 11.00 -7.96
CA GLU A 410 17.96 10.89 -8.70
C GLU A 410 18.32 9.41 -8.95
N GLU A 411 18.17 8.56 -7.93
CA GLU A 411 18.47 7.13 -8.03
C GLU A 411 17.53 6.38 -8.97
N ASN A 412 16.30 6.89 -9.14
CA ASN A 412 15.29 6.34 -10.03
C ASN A 412 15.14 7.13 -11.35
N ALA A 413 16.05 8.06 -11.65
CA ALA A 413 15.95 8.91 -12.83
C ALA A 413 15.80 8.08 -14.14
N PRO A 414 14.97 8.51 -15.11
CA PRO A 414 14.26 9.79 -15.13
C PRO A 414 12.99 9.80 -14.25
N THR A 415 12.85 10.82 -13.41
CA THR A 415 11.78 10.92 -12.40
C THR A 415 11.14 12.31 -12.40
N ILE A 416 9.81 12.33 -12.32
CA ILE A 416 9.01 13.50 -12.02
C ILE A 416 8.69 13.51 -10.52
N ILE A 417 9.11 14.55 -9.82
CA ILE A 417 8.72 14.82 -8.42
C ILE A 417 7.49 15.73 -8.46
N PHE A 418 6.34 15.22 -8.06
CA PHE A 418 5.12 16.00 -7.90
C PHE A 418 4.92 16.38 -6.43
N ILE A 419 4.86 17.68 -6.15
CA ILE A 419 4.62 18.21 -4.81
C ILE A 419 3.26 18.91 -4.81
N ASP A 420 2.26 18.26 -4.22
CA ASP A 420 0.96 18.90 -4.02
C ASP A 420 1.05 19.96 -2.92
N GLU A 421 0.20 20.98 -2.99
CA GLU A 421 0.16 22.10 -2.04
C GLU A 421 1.56 22.69 -1.72
N ILE A 422 2.40 22.85 -2.75
CA ILE A 422 3.81 23.25 -2.60
C ILE A 422 3.98 24.55 -1.81
N ASN A 423 2.99 25.45 -1.87
CA ASN A 423 2.94 26.69 -1.08
C ASN A 423 3.10 26.47 0.42
N GLU A 424 2.70 25.31 0.94
CA GLU A 424 2.89 24.97 2.34
C GLU A 424 4.35 24.69 2.70
N LEU A 425 5.12 24.14 1.76
CA LEU A 425 6.53 23.80 1.94
C LEU A 425 7.42 25.02 1.71
N VAL A 426 7.07 25.84 0.71
CA VAL A 426 7.86 27.01 0.28
C VAL A 426 7.10 28.33 0.35
N PRO A 427 6.62 28.74 1.54
CA PRO A 427 5.94 30.02 1.71
C PRO A 427 6.91 31.20 1.54
N ASN A 428 6.38 32.35 1.15
CA ASN A 428 7.15 33.59 0.98
C ASN A 428 7.83 34.01 2.30
N ARG A 429 9.17 34.04 2.29
CA ARG A 429 10.02 34.34 3.46
C ARG A 429 9.90 35.77 4.01
N GLU A 430 9.39 36.71 3.22
CA GLU A 430 9.20 38.11 3.62
C GLU A 430 7.99 38.31 4.56
N SER A 431 7.11 37.32 4.63
CA SER A 431 6.04 37.26 5.64
C SER A 431 6.58 36.76 6.98
N ASN A 432 5.82 36.90 8.09
CA ASN A 432 6.19 36.42 9.43
C ASN A 432 6.22 34.88 9.51
N VAL A 433 7.15 34.26 8.79
CA VAL A 433 7.29 32.81 8.67
C VAL A 433 8.24 32.29 9.75
N HIS A 434 7.86 31.19 10.41
CA HIS A 434 8.70 30.47 11.36
C HIS A 434 10.04 30.05 10.73
N GLU A 435 11.10 30.04 11.55
CA GLU A 435 12.47 29.65 11.16
C GLU A 435 12.51 28.26 10.49
N MET A 436 11.65 27.35 10.94
CA MET A 436 11.49 26.01 10.35
C MET A 436 11.14 26.04 8.87
N SER A 437 10.17 26.87 8.45
CA SER A 437 9.77 26.91 7.04
C SER A 437 10.82 27.62 6.19
N ARG A 438 11.55 28.60 6.73
CA ARG A 438 12.69 29.24 6.03
C ARG A 438 13.80 28.23 5.70
N SER A 439 14.10 27.35 6.66
CA SER A 439 15.06 26.26 6.47
C SER A 439 14.61 25.26 5.40
N ALA A 440 13.33 24.87 5.37
CA ALA A 440 12.76 24.03 4.32
C ALA A 440 12.85 24.68 2.93
N VAL A 441 12.55 25.98 2.82
CA VAL A 441 12.69 26.69 1.53
C VAL A 441 14.16 26.73 1.10
N ASN A 442 15.11 26.93 2.02
CA ASN A 442 16.54 26.95 1.68
C ASN A 442 17.02 25.61 1.13
N GLU A 443 16.63 24.51 1.78
CA GLU A 443 16.97 23.17 1.32
C GLU A 443 16.36 22.89 -0.06
N MET A 444 15.08 23.26 -0.26
CA MET A 444 14.43 23.11 -1.57
C MET A 444 15.19 23.89 -2.66
N LEU A 445 15.57 25.15 -2.42
CA LEU A 445 16.35 25.92 -3.39
C LEU A 445 17.71 25.26 -3.70
N ALA A 446 18.38 24.73 -2.69
CA ALA A 446 19.68 24.07 -2.85
C ALA A 446 19.57 22.78 -3.69
N GLN A 447 18.51 22.00 -3.49
CA GLN A 447 18.28 20.76 -4.22
C GLN A 447 17.73 20.97 -5.63
N MET A 448 16.96 22.04 -5.86
CA MET A 448 16.37 22.34 -7.17
C MET A 448 17.41 22.76 -8.22
N ASP A 449 18.56 23.28 -7.78
CA ASP A 449 19.65 23.65 -8.68
C ASP A 449 20.25 22.37 -9.32
N ARG A 450 20.32 22.33 -10.66
CA ARG A 450 20.85 21.20 -11.49
C ARG A 450 20.02 19.90 -11.49
N THR A 451 18.74 19.98 -11.16
CA THR A 451 17.83 18.81 -11.22
C THR A 451 17.66 18.24 -12.63
N GLY A 452 17.58 19.10 -13.66
CA GLY A 452 17.51 18.65 -15.05
C GLY A 452 18.74 17.83 -15.50
N GLU A 453 19.94 18.17 -15.02
CA GLU A 453 21.17 17.38 -15.30
C GLU A 453 21.13 15.99 -14.66
N LYS A 454 20.38 15.85 -13.57
CA LYS A 454 20.17 14.61 -12.82
C LYS A 454 18.99 13.77 -13.33
N GLY A 455 18.34 14.20 -14.41
CA GLY A 455 17.15 13.52 -14.94
C GLY A 455 15.91 13.66 -14.05
N ILE A 456 15.85 14.73 -13.24
CA ILE A 456 14.73 15.02 -12.35
C ILE A 456 13.95 16.22 -12.90
N PHE A 457 12.63 16.09 -12.99
CA PHE A 457 11.73 17.18 -13.36
C PHE A 457 10.73 17.42 -12.22
N ILE A 458 10.53 18.67 -11.80
CA ILE A 458 9.69 18.98 -10.63
C ILE A 458 8.35 19.54 -11.09
N ILE A 459 7.25 19.06 -10.52
CA ILE A 459 5.92 19.66 -10.69
C ILE A 459 5.42 20.09 -9.32
N GLY A 460 5.30 21.40 -9.09
CA GLY A 460 4.60 21.93 -7.93
C GLY A 460 3.13 22.20 -8.25
N ALA A 461 2.20 21.77 -7.39
CA ALA A 461 0.79 22.15 -7.50
C ALA A 461 0.37 23.08 -6.35
N THR A 462 -0.47 24.08 -6.64
CA THR A 462 -0.98 24.99 -5.61
C THR A 462 -2.34 25.60 -5.97
N ASN A 463 -3.12 25.93 -4.95
CA ASN A 463 -4.28 26.81 -5.06
C ASN A 463 -3.90 28.29 -4.80
N TYR A 464 -2.74 28.55 -4.20
CA TYR A 464 -2.34 29.87 -3.73
C TYR A 464 -0.96 30.24 -4.28
N PRO A 465 -0.84 30.52 -5.59
CA PRO A 465 0.47 30.77 -6.19
C PRO A 465 1.11 32.09 -5.73
N HIS A 466 0.32 33.02 -5.18
CA HIS A 466 0.79 34.32 -4.68
C HIS A 466 1.55 34.27 -3.35
N ILE A 467 1.43 33.17 -2.59
CA ILE A 467 2.14 32.99 -1.31
C ILE A 467 3.42 32.17 -1.45
N ILE A 468 3.74 31.69 -2.66
CA ILE A 468 4.97 30.94 -2.93
C ILE A 468 6.16 31.90 -2.92
N ASP A 469 7.28 31.44 -2.37
CA ASP A 469 8.54 32.18 -2.41
C ASP A 469 8.96 32.50 -3.87
N PRO A 470 9.14 33.78 -4.24
CA PRO A 470 9.50 34.16 -5.60
C PRO A 470 10.80 33.52 -6.11
N ALA A 471 11.74 33.13 -5.22
CA ALA A 471 12.98 32.48 -5.60
C ALA A 471 12.77 31.06 -6.13
N ILE A 472 11.69 30.37 -5.76
CA ILE A 472 11.31 29.06 -6.29
C ILE A 472 10.79 29.17 -7.73
N LEU A 473 10.15 30.30 -8.06
CA LEU A 473 9.53 30.59 -9.36
C LEU A 473 10.50 31.18 -10.40
N ARG A 474 11.81 31.20 -10.10
CA ARG A 474 12.84 31.74 -11.01
C ARG A 474 13.28 30.70 -12.03
N THR A 475 13.87 31.19 -13.13
CA THR A 475 14.48 30.37 -14.18
C THR A 475 15.46 29.35 -13.61
N GLY A 476 15.39 28.11 -14.09
CA GLY A 476 16.18 26.98 -13.58
C GLY A 476 15.56 26.27 -12.37
N ARG A 477 14.33 26.61 -11.98
CA ARG A 477 13.57 25.95 -10.90
C ARG A 477 12.15 25.63 -11.38
N LEU A 478 11.10 26.27 -10.85
CA LEU A 478 9.75 26.21 -11.42
C LEU A 478 9.58 27.36 -12.41
N ASP A 479 10.23 27.22 -13.57
CA ASP A 479 10.31 28.27 -14.58
C ASP A 479 9.01 28.38 -15.39
N LYS A 480 8.39 27.25 -15.70
CA LYS A 480 7.11 27.17 -16.40
C LYS A 480 5.94 27.24 -15.41
N LYS A 481 4.91 27.99 -15.75
CA LYS A 481 3.73 28.21 -14.89
C LYS A 481 2.48 28.00 -15.74
N TYR A 482 1.65 27.04 -15.36
CA TYR A 482 0.46 26.70 -16.11
C TYR A 482 -0.79 26.81 -15.26
N TYR A 483 -1.77 27.52 -15.79
CA TYR A 483 -3.07 27.67 -15.18
C TYR A 483 -3.97 26.47 -15.48
N VAL A 484 -4.41 25.77 -14.45
CA VAL A 484 -5.39 24.67 -14.54
C VAL A 484 -6.73 25.17 -14.02
N GLY A 485 -7.55 25.67 -14.95
CA GLY A 485 -8.87 26.23 -14.67
C GLY A 485 -9.97 25.19 -14.48
N ALA A 486 -11.20 25.67 -14.29
CA ALA A 486 -12.39 24.82 -14.28
C ALA A 486 -12.51 24.03 -15.60
N PRO A 487 -13.02 22.78 -15.55
CA PRO A 487 -13.11 21.92 -16.73
C PRO A 487 -13.97 22.56 -17.83
N ASP A 488 -13.52 22.45 -19.08
CA ASP A 488 -14.30 22.83 -20.26
C ASP A 488 -15.49 21.87 -20.51
N LYS A 489 -16.30 22.15 -21.54
CA LYS A 489 -17.50 21.34 -21.84
C LYS A 489 -17.15 19.86 -22.08
N GLU A 490 -16.09 19.60 -22.86
CA GLU A 490 -15.65 18.24 -23.18
C GLU A 490 -15.12 17.51 -21.93
N ALA A 491 -14.39 18.21 -21.08
CA ALA A 491 -13.93 17.69 -19.80
C ALA A 491 -15.10 17.33 -18.88
N ARG A 492 -16.13 18.19 -18.78
CA ARG A 492 -17.33 17.91 -17.96
C ARG A 492 -18.12 16.72 -18.49
N LYS A 493 -18.27 16.61 -19.82
CA LYS A 493 -18.89 15.45 -20.47
C LYS A 493 -18.21 14.14 -20.07
N ALA A 494 -16.89 14.09 -20.21
CA ALA A 494 -16.10 12.92 -19.83
C ALA A 494 -16.13 12.63 -18.33
N LEU A 495 -16.23 13.65 -17.47
CA LEU A 495 -16.40 13.47 -16.03
C LEU A 495 -17.74 12.79 -15.70
N PHE A 496 -18.83 13.18 -16.36
CA PHE A 496 -20.11 12.48 -16.21
C PHE A 496 -20.03 11.02 -16.67
N GLU A 497 -19.45 10.77 -17.85
CA GLU A 497 -19.22 9.41 -18.34
C GLU A 497 -18.39 8.57 -17.36
N LEU A 498 -17.30 9.14 -16.85
CA LEU A 498 -16.40 8.50 -15.88
C LEU A 498 -17.14 8.12 -14.60
N TYR A 499 -17.87 9.05 -13.98
CA TYR A 499 -18.54 8.81 -12.71
C TYR A 499 -19.77 7.92 -12.85
N LEU A 500 -20.42 7.88 -14.02
CA LEU A 500 -21.58 7.01 -14.29
C LEU A 500 -21.19 5.59 -14.73
N LYS A 501 -19.99 5.37 -15.28
CA LYS A 501 -19.55 4.11 -15.89
C LYS A 501 -19.83 2.84 -15.08
N ASN A 502 -19.68 2.90 -13.75
CA ASN A 502 -19.85 1.75 -12.85
C ASN A 502 -21.16 1.79 -12.04
N ARG A 503 -22.16 2.55 -12.50
CA ARG A 503 -23.44 2.74 -11.79
C ARG A 503 -24.61 2.21 -12.62
N PRO A 504 -25.72 1.80 -11.98
CA PRO A 504 -26.93 1.40 -12.70
C PRO A 504 -27.64 2.64 -13.26
N TYR A 505 -27.29 3.08 -14.47
CA TYR A 505 -27.93 4.19 -15.18
C TYR A 505 -28.81 3.72 -16.35
N ASP A 506 -29.76 4.56 -16.75
CA ASP A 506 -30.71 4.28 -17.82
C ASP A 506 -30.13 4.60 -19.22
N PHE A 507 -30.64 3.96 -20.27
CA PHE A 507 -30.16 4.22 -21.62
C PHE A 507 -30.57 5.61 -22.10
N GLY A 508 -29.72 6.28 -22.90
CA GLY A 508 -30.04 7.57 -23.52
C GLY A 508 -29.78 8.80 -22.65
N LEU A 509 -28.81 8.73 -21.73
CA LEU A 509 -28.32 9.94 -21.05
C LEU A 509 -27.65 10.89 -22.05
N ASP A 510 -28.04 12.16 -22.01
CA ASP A 510 -27.44 13.21 -22.83
C ASP A 510 -26.31 13.90 -22.05
N TYR A 511 -25.08 13.43 -22.29
CA TYR A 511 -23.90 13.99 -21.63
C TYR A 511 -23.57 15.41 -22.10
N ASP A 512 -23.99 15.80 -23.31
CA ASP A 512 -23.78 17.15 -23.83
C ASP A 512 -24.69 18.14 -23.09
N GLU A 513 -25.94 17.77 -22.84
CA GLU A 513 -26.86 18.55 -22.00
C GLU A 513 -26.34 18.67 -20.56
N LEU A 514 -25.89 17.57 -19.95
CA LEU A 514 -25.33 17.60 -18.59
C LEU A 514 -24.12 18.54 -18.50
N ALA A 515 -23.24 18.54 -19.52
CA ALA A 515 -22.09 19.41 -19.59
C ALA A 515 -22.47 20.90 -19.78
N GLU A 516 -23.57 21.19 -20.49
CA GLU A 516 -24.11 22.55 -20.64
C GLU A 516 -24.71 23.09 -19.34
N LEU A 517 -25.49 22.28 -18.63
CA LEU A 517 -26.14 22.65 -17.37
C LEU A 517 -25.13 22.88 -16.23
N THR A 518 -23.93 22.30 -16.33
CA THR A 518 -22.89 22.36 -15.30
C THR A 518 -21.75 23.32 -15.64
N ALA A 519 -22.03 24.41 -16.36
CA ALA A 519 -21.04 25.45 -16.62
C ALA A 519 -20.41 25.96 -15.29
N ASN A 520 -19.07 26.01 -15.25
CA ASN A 520 -18.26 26.42 -14.09
C ASN A 520 -18.19 25.42 -12.91
N TYR A 521 -18.78 24.23 -13.03
CA TYR A 521 -18.66 23.19 -12.00
C TYR A 521 -17.28 22.54 -12.06
N VAL A 522 -16.70 22.25 -10.89
CA VAL A 522 -15.46 21.48 -10.81
C VAL A 522 -15.71 19.98 -10.78
N SER A 523 -14.64 19.18 -10.88
CA SER A 523 -14.74 17.71 -10.83
C SER A 523 -15.47 17.20 -9.59
N ALA A 524 -15.24 17.83 -8.43
CA ALA A 524 -15.88 17.47 -7.17
C ALA A 524 -17.40 17.73 -7.19
N ASP A 525 -17.84 18.82 -7.81
CA ASP A 525 -19.26 19.15 -7.92
C ASP A 525 -19.99 18.16 -8.83
N ILE A 526 -19.37 17.79 -9.97
CA ILE A 526 -19.92 16.77 -10.88
C ILE A 526 -20.00 15.42 -10.17
N GLN A 527 -18.98 15.04 -9.41
CA GLN A 527 -19.01 13.82 -8.61
C GLN A 527 -20.15 13.82 -7.59
N LEU A 528 -20.39 14.96 -6.93
CA LEU A 528 -21.49 15.14 -5.98
C LEU A 528 -22.85 14.98 -6.67
N ILE A 529 -23.05 15.64 -7.82
CA ILE A 529 -24.28 15.51 -8.63
C ILE A 529 -24.58 14.04 -8.94
N VAL A 530 -23.58 13.29 -9.43
CA VAL A 530 -23.79 11.88 -9.77
C VAL A 530 -24.07 11.04 -8.51
N ASN A 531 -23.44 11.37 -7.36
CA ASN A 531 -23.70 10.70 -6.08
C ASN A 531 -25.13 10.94 -5.57
N ASP A 532 -25.64 12.17 -5.66
CA ASP A 532 -26.99 12.48 -5.19
C ASP A 532 -28.05 11.89 -6.13
N ALA A 533 -27.79 11.91 -7.44
CA ALA A 533 -28.61 11.17 -8.41
C ALA A 533 -28.63 9.65 -8.11
N SER A 534 -27.48 9.05 -7.74
CA SER A 534 -27.42 7.65 -7.30
C SER A 534 -28.23 7.38 -6.03
N ARG A 535 -28.14 8.25 -5.03
CA ARG A 535 -28.89 8.11 -3.77
C ARG A 535 -30.40 8.21 -4.02
N ALA A 536 -30.80 9.15 -4.87
CA ALA A 536 -32.19 9.30 -5.27
C ALA A 536 -32.71 8.07 -6.04
N ALA A 537 -31.90 7.52 -6.95
CA ALA A 537 -32.22 6.29 -7.68
C ALA A 537 -32.34 5.08 -6.73
N LEU A 538 -31.42 4.94 -5.78
CA LEU A 538 -31.43 3.88 -4.76
C LEU A 538 -32.71 3.95 -3.90
N LYS A 539 -33.09 5.15 -3.44
CA LYS A 539 -34.31 5.37 -2.64
C LYS A 539 -35.58 4.99 -3.40
N ARG A 540 -35.56 5.09 -4.73
CA ARG A 540 -36.68 4.74 -5.63
C ARG A 540 -36.60 3.32 -6.16
N HIS A 541 -35.54 2.56 -5.81
CA HIS A 541 -35.21 1.26 -6.40
C HIS A 541 -35.21 1.29 -7.94
N SER A 542 -34.72 2.39 -8.53
CA SER A 542 -34.66 2.60 -9.98
C SER A 542 -33.21 2.76 -10.47
N LYS A 543 -33.04 2.78 -11.79
CA LYS A 543 -31.79 3.26 -12.41
C LYS A 543 -31.68 4.78 -12.30
N ILE A 544 -30.46 5.29 -12.49
CA ILE A 544 -30.18 6.73 -12.62
C ILE A 544 -30.72 7.20 -13.97
N THR A 545 -31.73 8.07 -13.95
CA THR A 545 -32.33 8.65 -15.15
C THR A 545 -31.85 10.09 -15.37
N MET A 546 -32.08 10.62 -16.58
CA MET A 546 -31.77 12.01 -16.90
C MET A 546 -32.47 13.00 -15.96
N ASP A 547 -33.72 12.72 -15.57
CA ASP A 547 -34.48 13.57 -14.65
C ASP A 547 -33.87 13.61 -13.24
N LEU A 548 -33.32 12.50 -12.76
CA LEU A 548 -32.62 12.46 -11.48
C LEU A 548 -31.33 13.29 -11.52
N LEU A 549 -30.60 13.24 -12.64
CA LEU A 549 -29.41 14.06 -12.83
C LEU A 549 -29.76 15.55 -12.93
N ARG A 550 -30.79 15.93 -13.69
CA ARG A 550 -31.29 17.32 -13.73
C ARG A 550 -31.72 17.83 -12.36
N THR A 551 -32.42 16.99 -11.59
CA THR A 551 -32.84 17.34 -10.23
C THR A 551 -31.62 17.57 -9.34
N ALA A 552 -30.65 16.67 -9.37
CA ALA A 552 -29.40 16.80 -8.60
C ALA A 552 -28.59 18.04 -9.02
N ILE A 553 -28.54 18.38 -10.31
CA ILE A 553 -27.90 19.62 -10.79
C ILE A 553 -28.58 20.86 -10.22
N ASN A 554 -29.92 20.89 -10.20
CA ASN A 554 -30.67 22.04 -9.67
C ASN A 554 -30.50 22.22 -8.16
N GLU A 555 -30.30 21.12 -7.43
CA GLU A 555 -30.10 21.12 -5.97
C GLU A 555 -28.63 21.36 -5.57
N THR A 556 -27.69 21.12 -6.48
CA THR A 556 -26.25 21.32 -6.24
C THR A 556 -25.84 22.73 -6.66
N HIS A 557 -25.12 23.43 -5.79
CA HIS A 557 -24.50 24.71 -6.16
C HIS A 557 -23.03 24.52 -6.52
N PRO A 558 -22.48 25.29 -7.49
CA PRO A 558 -21.05 25.23 -7.81
C PRO A 558 -20.22 25.61 -6.58
N SER A 559 -19.17 24.83 -6.30
CA SER A 559 -18.28 25.13 -5.17
C SER A 559 -17.39 26.34 -5.41
N LEU A 560 -17.19 26.74 -6.67
CA LEU A 560 -16.46 27.95 -7.06
C LEU A 560 -17.43 29.05 -7.46
N SER A 561 -17.34 30.19 -6.77
CA SER A 561 -18.07 31.39 -7.16
C SER A 561 -17.48 32.03 -8.43
N LEU A 562 -18.30 32.79 -9.16
CA LEU A 562 -17.85 33.58 -10.32
C LEU A 562 -16.76 34.58 -9.93
N ASP A 563 -16.88 35.18 -8.73
CA ASP A 563 -15.88 36.10 -8.18
C ASP A 563 -14.54 35.40 -7.93
N GLU A 564 -14.54 34.16 -7.46
CA GLU A 564 -13.31 33.37 -7.30
C GLU A 564 -12.68 33.02 -8.64
N LEU A 565 -13.48 32.66 -9.64
CA LEU A 565 -12.98 32.41 -11.00
C LEU A 565 -12.36 33.68 -11.60
N GLU A 566 -13.00 34.85 -11.46
CA GLU A 566 -12.42 36.13 -11.88
C GLU A 566 -11.08 36.40 -11.15
N ARG A 567 -10.99 36.13 -9.84
CA ARG A 567 -9.73 36.27 -9.08
C ARG A 567 -8.61 35.38 -9.62
N TYR A 568 -8.92 34.13 -9.99
CA TYR A 568 -7.92 33.22 -10.56
C TYR A 568 -7.48 33.63 -11.96
N LEU A 569 -8.38 34.19 -12.78
CA LEU A 569 -8.02 34.78 -14.08
C LEU A 569 -7.13 36.02 -13.91
N ASP A 570 -7.40 36.87 -12.92
CA ASP A 570 -6.54 38.00 -12.58
C ASP A 570 -5.15 37.53 -12.10
N ILE A 571 -5.09 36.45 -11.32
CA ILE A 571 -3.82 35.83 -10.90
C ILE A 571 -3.07 35.29 -12.12
N LYS A 572 -3.77 34.63 -13.06
CA LYS A 572 -3.20 34.15 -14.32
C LYS A 572 -2.56 35.30 -15.10
N ALA A 573 -3.32 36.37 -15.36
CA ALA A 573 -2.83 37.54 -16.07
C ALA A 573 -1.55 38.13 -15.43
N ARG A 574 -1.52 38.24 -14.09
CA ARG A 574 -0.33 38.71 -13.36
C ARG A 574 0.87 37.77 -13.48
N MET A 575 0.63 36.45 -13.45
CA MET A 575 1.67 35.44 -13.59
C MET A 575 2.26 35.41 -14.99
N ASP A 576 1.45 35.70 -16.00
CA ASP A 576 1.84 35.81 -17.41
C ASP A 576 2.49 37.17 -17.74
N GLY A 577 2.56 38.09 -16.78
CA GLY A 577 3.17 39.42 -16.93
C GLY A 577 2.25 40.47 -17.57
N GLU A 578 0.96 40.16 -17.71
CA GLU A 578 -0.05 41.07 -18.24
C GLU A 578 -0.52 42.06 -17.16
N LYS A 579 -0.84 43.30 -17.57
CA LYS A 579 -1.45 44.28 -16.65
C LYS A 579 -2.93 43.92 -16.46
N PRO A 580 -3.42 43.75 -15.21
CA PRO A 580 -4.82 43.41 -14.98
C PRO A 580 -5.73 44.49 -15.54
N ASN A 581 -6.77 44.05 -16.25
CA ASN A 581 -7.72 44.92 -16.91
C ASN A 581 -8.59 45.60 -15.83
N LYS A 582 -8.15 46.75 -15.30
CA LYS A 582 -8.92 47.49 -14.29
C LYS A 582 -10.28 47.87 -14.87
N ARG A 583 -11.35 47.18 -14.45
CA ARG A 583 -12.73 47.70 -14.61
C ARG A 583 -12.74 49.12 -14.02
N ARG A 584 -13.01 50.12 -14.87
CA ARG A 584 -13.32 51.48 -14.42
C ARG A 584 -14.59 51.39 -13.59
N VAL A 585 -14.45 51.39 -12.26
CA VAL A 585 -15.57 51.60 -11.35
C VAL A 585 -15.99 53.06 -11.50
N GLY A 586 -16.88 53.31 -12.47
CA GLY A 586 -17.60 54.56 -12.58
C GLY A 586 -18.69 54.56 -11.51
N PHE A 587 -18.60 55.48 -10.56
CA PHE A 587 -19.74 55.85 -9.73
C PHE A 587 -20.83 56.43 -10.65
N LYS A 588 -22.03 55.86 -10.60
CA LYS A 588 -23.27 56.52 -11.01
C LYS A 588 -24.31 56.29 -9.94
#